data_AF-A0A9N9BB26-F1
#
_entry.id   AF-A0A9N9BB26-F1
#
_cell.length_a   1.000
_cell.length_b   1.000
_cell.length_c   1.000
_cell.angle_alpha   90.00
_cell.angle_beta   90.00
_cell.angle_gamma   90.00
#
_symmetry.space_group_name_H-M   'P 1'
#
loop_
_entity.id
_entity.type
_entity.pdbx_description
1 polymer ?
#
loop_
_entity_poly.entity_id
_entity_poly.type
_entity_poly.pdbx_seq_one_letter_code
_entity_poly.pdbx_strand_id
1 'polypeptide(L)'
;MSIFRSIKPDQNHFPSPIIPPTLSISDFIDTLTPRENNLIFNPPYDLQTSLEDLLCSTRYQQLIRTKRKPPRPANAWILFRKNFANEYRIQNLGKCTMQKISKLAKDKWDIQSDAVKDYFATLAKLALLQHKATYP
;
A
#
# COMPACT_ATOMS: atom_id res chain seq x y z
N MET A 1 -53.59 14.33 -0.39
CA MET A 1 -52.79 14.78 -1.56
C MET A 1 -51.44 14.10 -1.50
N SER A 2 -51.29 12.99 -2.23
CA SER A 2 -50.06 12.18 -2.27
C SER A 2 -49.11 12.73 -3.33
N ILE A 3 -47.87 13.04 -2.95
CA ILE A 3 -46.83 13.47 -3.88
C ILE A 3 -45.91 12.28 -4.17
N PHE A 4 -45.93 11.82 -5.41
CA PHE A 4 -45.07 10.79 -5.97
C PHE A 4 -43.58 11.17 -5.82
N ARG A 5 -42.77 10.30 -5.22
CA ARG A 5 -41.31 10.38 -5.34
C ARG A 5 -40.90 9.72 -6.66
N SER A 6 -40.46 10.54 -7.60
CA SER A 6 -39.86 10.10 -8.86
C SER A 6 -38.49 9.46 -8.58
N ILE A 7 -38.37 8.16 -8.81
CA ILE A 7 -37.11 7.41 -8.72
C ILE A 7 -36.41 7.59 -10.06
N LYS A 8 -35.31 8.35 -10.08
CA LYS A 8 -34.39 8.36 -11.22
C LYS A 8 -33.55 7.07 -11.18
N PRO A 9 -33.39 6.34 -12.30
CA PRO A 9 -32.48 5.21 -12.36
C PRO A 9 -31.05 5.73 -12.33
N ASP A 10 -30.31 5.34 -11.29
CA ASP A 10 -28.90 5.69 -11.13
C ASP A 10 -28.05 4.82 -12.07
N GLN A 11 -27.93 5.23 -13.33
CA GLN A 11 -26.96 4.66 -14.26
C GLN A 11 -25.57 5.23 -13.98
N ASN A 12 -25.05 4.95 -12.78
CA ASN A 12 -23.62 5.05 -12.51
C ASN A 12 -22.93 3.82 -13.09
N HIS A 13 -22.83 3.78 -14.43
CA HIS A 13 -21.77 2.99 -15.06
C HIS A 13 -20.46 3.69 -14.72
N PHE A 14 -19.88 3.32 -13.58
CA PHE A 14 -18.55 3.78 -13.20
C PHE A 14 -17.59 3.34 -14.31
N PRO A 15 -16.92 4.27 -15.03
CA PRO A 15 -15.82 3.85 -15.86
C PRO A 15 -14.83 3.15 -14.94
N SER A 16 -14.49 1.90 -15.29
CA SER A 16 -13.38 1.19 -14.64
C SER A 16 -12.21 2.17 -14.52
N PRO A 17 -11.58 2.27 -13.33
CA PRO A 17 -10.47 3.18 -13.17
C PRO A 17 -9.47 2.90 -14.28
N ILE A 18 -9.16 3.93 -15.08
CA ILE A 18 -8.05 3.88 -16.02
C ILE A 18 -6.82 3.65 -15.14
N ILE A 19 -6.42 2.40 -15.03
CA ILE A 19 -5.21 1.97 -14.35
C ILE A 19 -4.10 2.73 -15.10
N PRO A 20 -3.40 3.71 -14.50
CA PRO A 20 -2.20 4.24 -15.14
C PRO A 20 -1.30 3.03 -15.43
N PRO A 21 -0.58 2.99 -16.57
CA PRO A 21 0.23 1.84 -16.94
C PRO A 21 1.00 1.41 -15.70
N THR A 22 0.76 0.17 -15.27
CA THR A 22 1.38 -0.41 -14.10
C THR A 22 2.87 -0.35 -14.34
N LEU A 23 3.53 0.71 -13.88
CA LEU A 23 4.98 0.80 -13.84
C LEU A 23 5.40 -0.43 -13.05
N SER A 24 6.01 -1.37 -13.76
CA SER A 24 6.30 -2.67 -13.21
C SER A 24 7.42 -2.46 -12.20
N ILE A 25 7.36 -3.14 -11.06
CA ILE A 25 8.41 -3.02 -10.05
C ILE A 25 9.78 -3.36 -10.67
N SER A 26 9.79 -4.27 -11.65
CA SER A 26 10.97 -4.61 -12.45
C SER A 26 11.70 -3.39 -13.01
N ASP A 27 10.96 -2.35 -13.39
CA ASP A 27 11.52 -1.15 -14.04
C ASP A 27 12.39 -0.32 -13.06
N PHE A 28 12.23 -0.56 -11.75
CA PHE A 28 12.97 0.12 -10.70
C PHE A 28 14.02 -0.76 -10.01
N ILE A 29 13.97 -2.09 -10.21
CA ILE A 29 14.92 -3.03 -9.59
C ILE A 29 16.36 -2.73 -10.04
N ASP A 30 16.57 -2.30 -11.28
CA ASP A 30 17.89 -1.97 -11.82
C ASP A 30 18.58 -0.80 -11.08
N THR A 31 17.81 0.00 -10.33
CA THR A 31 18.34 1.13 -9.54
C THR A 31 18.76 0.74 -8.13
N LEU A 32 18.54 -0.52 -7.73
CA LEU A 32 18.90 -1.05 -6.43
C LEU A 32 20.35 -1.52 -6.40
N THR A 33 20.97 -1.43 -5.23
CA THR A 33 22.28 -2.01 -4.95
C THR A 33 22.21 -3.54 -4.96
N PRO A 34 23.33 -4.26 -5.13
CA PRO A 34 23.34 -5.73 -5.06
C PRO A 34 22.76 -6.30 -3.76
N ARG A 35 22.98 -5.61 -2.64
CA ARG A 35 22.43 -5.99 -1.33
C ARG A 35 20.91 -5.83 -1.28
N GLU A 36 20.40 -4.70 -1.75
CA GLU A 36 18.95 -4.44 -1.86
C GLU A 36 18.28 -5.44 -2.80
N ASN A 37 18.90 -5.74 -3.95
CA ASN A 37 18.41 -6.77 -4.87
C ASN A 37 18.31 -8.14 -4.20
N ASN A 38 19.33 -8.54 -3.45
CA ASN A 38 19.28 -9.80 -2.71
C ASN A 38 18.10 -9.85 -1.73
N LEU A 39 17.78 -8.73 -1.06
CA LEU A 39 16.63 -8.64 -0.15
C LEU A 39 15.28 -8.74 -0.88
N ILE A 40 15.19 -8.36 -2.16
CA ILE A 40 13.97 -8.52 -2.96
C ILE A 40 13.80 -9.98 -3.42
N PHE A 41 14.87 -10.62 -3.89
CA PHE A 41 14.80 -12.00 -4.40
C PHE A 41 14.82 -13.08 -3.32
N ASN A 42 15.44 -12.78 -2.17
CA ASN A 42 15.51 -13.67 -1.00
C ASN A 42 15.01 -12.90 0.23
N PRO A 43 13.69 -12.68 0.35
CA PRO A 43 13.15 -11.82 1.39
C PRO A 43 13.33 -12.42 2.78
N PRO A 44 13.82 -11.65 3.77
CA PRO A 44 13.94 -12.10 5.16
C PRO A 44 12.60 -12.05 5.91
N TYR A 45 11.51 -11.68 5.23
CA TYR A 45 10.20 -11.49 5.81
C TYR A 45 9.11 -11.92 4.82
N ASP A 46 8.19 -12.77 5.28
CA ASP A 46 7.08 -13.26 4.47
C ASP A 46 5.95 -12.24 4.38
N LEU A 47 5.81 -11.60 3.21
CA LEU A 47 4.71 -10.68 2.96
C LEU A 47 3.38 -11.43 2.86
N GLN A 48 2.38 -10.90 3.56
CA GLN A 48 0.99 -11.38 3.57
C GLN A 48 0.10 -10.61 2.57
N THR A 49 0.70 -9.69 1.82
CA THR A 49 0.12 -8.91 0.73
C THR A 49 1.06 -8.96 -0.46
N SER A 50 0.56 -8.88 -1.69
CA SER A 50 1.43 -8.74 -2.86
C SER A 50 2.30 -7.49 -2.74
N LEU A 51 3.47 -7.53 -3.36
CA LEU A 51 4.42 -6.42 -3.30
C LEU A 51 3.83 -5.17 -3.97
N GLU A 52 3.13 -5.36 -5.09
CA GLU A 52 2.42 -4.33 -5.83
C GLU A 52 1.35 -3.66 -4.97
N ASP A 53 0.53 -4.45 -4.27
CA ASP A 53 -0.51 -3.91 -3.40
C ASP A 53 0.09 -3.16 -2.24
N LEU A 54 1.23 -3.64 -1.70
CA LEU A 54 1.90 -3.02 -0.57
C LEU A 54 2.45 -1.64 -0.94
N LEU A 55 3.14 -1.54 -2.09
CA LEU A 55 3.74 -0.32 -2.62
C LEU A 55 2.72 0.67 -3.18
N CYS A 56 1.59 0.18 -3.72
CA CYS A 56 0.50 1.04 -4.16
C CYS A 56 -0.09 1.84 -2.99
N SER A 57 -0.08 3.16 -3.13
CA SER A 57 -0.76 4.04 -2.19
C SER A 57 -2.27 3.81 -2.32
N THR A 58 -2.92 3.22 -1.32
CA THR A 58 -4.39 3.13 -1.26
C THR A 58 -5.05 4.53 -1.30
N ARG A 59 -4.28 5.59 -1.00
CA ARG A 59 -4.73 6.98 -1.16
C ARG A 59 -4.76 7.44 -2.61
N TYR A 60 -4.09 6.79 -3.55
CA TYR A 60 -4.24 7.06 -4.98
C TYR A 60 -5.72 6.97 -5.39
N GLN A 61 -6.41 5.90 -4.97
CA GLN A 61 -7.84 5.72 -5.19
C GLN A 61 -8.70 6.81 -4.53
N GLN A 62 -8.25 7.33 -3.38
CA GLN A 62 -8.96 8.38 -2.64
C GLN A 62 -8.69 9.80 -3.20
N LEU A 63 -7.55 10.00 -3.86
CA LEU A 63 -7.16 11.26 -4.49
C LEU A 63 -7.80 11.47 -5.85
N ILE A 64 -7.95 10.41 -6.65
CA ILE A 64 -8.79 10.43 -7.87
C ILE A 64 -10.18 10.98 -7.51
N ARG A 65 -10.71 10.59 -6.34
CA ARG A 65 -12.03 11.02 -5.86
C ARG A 65 -12.08 12.44 -5.29
N THR A 66 -10.96 13.09 -4.92
CA THR A 66 -10.98 14.33 -4.12
C THR A 66 -10.15 15.51 -4.62
N LYS A 67 -9.47 15.42 -5.78
CA LYS A 67 -8.62 16.51 -6.36
C LYS A 67 -7.59 17.11 -5.36
N ARG A 68 -7.09 16.31 -4.41
CA ARG A 68 -6.11 16.77 -3.41
C ARG A 68 -4.68 16.53 -3.89
N LYS A 69 -3.72 17.21 -3.25
CA LYS A 69 -2.27 17.06 -3.46
C LYS A 69 -1.85 15.57 -3.42
N PRO A 70 -0.82 15.15 -4.19
CA PRO A 70 -0.31 13.79 -4.16
C PRO A 70 -0.01 13.29 -2.74
N PRO A 71 -0.24 12.00 -2.44
CA PRO A 71 -0.01 11.47 -1.11
C PRO A 71 1.49 11.23 -0.93
N ARG A 72 2.04 11.49 0.27
CA ARG A 72 3.45 11.15 0.50
C ARG A 72 3.71 9.66 0.22
N PRO A 73 4.87 9.31 -0.37
CA PRO A 73 5.27 7.91 -0.52
C PRO A 73 5.35 7.24 0.85
N ALA A 74 5.04 5.94 0.90
CA ALA A 74 5.09 5.16 2.13
C ALA A 74 6.55 4.92 2.55
N ASN A 75 6.84 5.12 3.83
CA ASN A 75 8.13 4.73 4.41
C ASN A 75 8.10 3.27 4.92
N ALA A 76 9.25 2.75 5.33
CA ALA A 76 9.43 1.36 5.77
C ALA A 76 8.41 0.93 6.84
N TRP A 77 8.23 1.76 7.87
CA TRP A 77 7.28 1.51 8.95
C TRP A 77 5.82 1.46 8.46
N ILE A 78 5.42 2.38 7.57
CA ILE A 78 4.07 2.38 7.00
C ILE A 78 3.81 1.11 6.19
N LEU A 79 4.80 0.65 5.41
CA LEU A 79 4.72 -0.60 4.66
C LEU A 79 4.58 -1.80 5.61
N PHE A 80 5.46 -1.91 6.60
CA PHE A 80 5.37 -2.98 7.61
C PHE A 80 4.00 -3.02 8.30
N ARG A 81 3.53 -1.88 8.79
CA ARG A 81 2.24 -1.77 9.47
C ARG A 81 1.06 -2.13 8.55
N LYS A 82 1.14 -1.79 7.27
CA LYS A 82 0.10 -2.14 6.28
C LYS A 82 0.04 -3.64 6.05
N ASN A 83 1.20 -4.30 5.89
CA ASN A 83 1.29 -5.75 5.79
C ASN A 83 0.74 -6.44 7.06
N PHE A 84 1.22 -6.02 8.24
CA PHE A 84 0.77 -6.54 9.52
C PHE A 84 -0.75 -6.34 9.73
N ALA A 85 -1.28 -5.20 9.31
CA ALA A 85 -2.71 -4.93 9.37
C ALA A 85 -3.54 -5.87 8.49
N ASN A 86 -3.00 -6.33 7.36
CA ASN A 86 -3.67 -7.31 6.52
C ASN A 86 -3.68 -8.68 7.22
N GLU A 87 -2.50 -9.14 7.64
CA GLU A 87 -2.32 -10.39 8.37
C GLU A 87 -3.25 -10.47 9.59
N TYR A 88 -3.25 -9.43 10.42
CA TYR A 88 -4.04 -9.39 11.64
C TYR A 88 -5.55 -9.47 11.35
N ARG A 89 -6.02 -8.85 10.26
CA ARG A 89 -7.45 -8.89 9.87
C ARG A 89 -7.85 -10.24 9.28
N ILE A 90 -6.94 -10.93 8.61
CA ILE A 90 -7.19 -12.29 8.10
C ILE A 90 -7.31 -13.26 9.29
N GLN A 91 -6.39 -13.17 10.25
CA GLN A 91 -6.36 -14.06 11.42
C GLN A 91 -7.48 -13.77 12.43
N ASN A 92 -7.89 -12.51 12.56
CA ASN A 92 -8.96 -12.09 13.46
C ASN A 92 -10.13 -11.64 12.61
N LEU A 93 -11.12 -12.52 12.40
CA LEU A 93 -12.39 -12.34 11.66
C LEU A 93 -13.28 -11.20 12.24
N GLY A 94 -12.71 -10.03 12.54
CA GLY A 94 -13.30 -9.03 13.41
C GLY A 94 -12.76 -7.62 13.20
N LYS A 95 -13.61 -6.66 13.56
CA LYS A 95 -13.41 -5.22 13.44
C LYS A 95 -12.35 -4.73 14.42
N CYS A 96 -11.07 -4.93 14.10
CA CYS A 96 -9.98 -4.33 14.88
C CYS A 96 -9.74 -2.88 14.45
N THR A 97 -9.63 -1.97 15.42
CA THR A 97 -9.37 -0.55 15.14
C THR A 97 -7.92 -0.35 14.68
N MET A 98 -7.70 0.66 13.84
CA MET A 98 -6.35 0.99 13.39
C MET A 98 -5.42 1.44 14.50
N GLN A 99 -5.97 1.97 15.60
CA GLN A 99 -5.20 2.31 16.79
C GLN A 99 -4.58 1.06 17.43
N LYS A 100 -5.38 0.01 17.66
CA LYS A 100 -4.90 -1.26 18.24
C LYS A 100 -3.86 -1.92 17.34
N ILE A 101 -4.13 -2.00 16.04
CA ILE A 101 -3.20 -2.56 15.05
C ILE A 101 -1.89 -1.78 15.03
N SER A 102 -1.93 -0.45 15.10
CA SER A 102 -0.71 0.36 15.07
C SER A 102 0.16 0.14 16.31
N LYS A 103 -0.44 -0.06 17.49
CA LYS A 103 0.28 -0.38 18.71
C LYS A 103 0.95 -1.75 18.61
N LEU A 104 0.19 -2.79 18.24
CA LEU A 104 0.72 -4.15 18.09
C LEU A 104 1.80 -4.23 17.01
N ALA A 105 1.60 -3.56 15.89
CA ALA A 105 2.60 -3.49 14.83
C ALA A 105 3.89 -2.82 15.33
N LYS A 106 3.80 -1.82 16.23
CA LYS A 106 4.98 -1.12 16.73
C LYS A 106 5.81 -2.07 17.58
N ASP A 107 5.15 -2.75 18.51
CA ASP A 107 5.79 -3.76 19.36
C ASP A 107 6.44 -4.86 18.50
N LYS A 108 5.77 -5.27 17.41
CA LYS A 108 6.30 -6.26 16.45
C LYS A 108 7.43 -5.73 15.57
N TRP A 109 7.47 -4.45 15.25
CA TRP A 109 8.53 -3.82 14.46
C TRP A 109 9.81 -3.63 15.27
N ASP A 110 9.68 -3.22 16.52
CA ASP A 110 10.82 -2.94 17.38
C ASP A 110 11.68 -4.22 17.58
N ILE A 111 11.04 -5.39 17.66
CA ILE A 111 11.70 -6.71 17.78
C ILE A 111 12.19 -7.30 16.45
N GLN A 112 11.86 -6.72 15.30
CA GLN A 112 12.36 -7.24 14.02
C GLN A 112 13.87 -7.13 13.92
N SER A 113 14.49 -8.09 13.25
CA SER A 113 15.91 -8.06 12.92
C SER A 113 16.24 -6.90 11.98
N ASP A 114 17.50 -6.50 11.97
CA ASP A 114 17.96 -5.44 11.07
C ASP A 114 17.78 -5.83 9.59
N ALA A 115 17.92 -7.11 9.24
CA ALA A 115 17.66 -7.60 7.89
C ALA A 115 16.21 -7.34 7.44
N VAL A 116 15.23 -7.54 8.34
CA VAL A 116 13.83 -7.23 8.04
C VAL A 116 13.63 -5.71 7.91
N LYS A 117 14.25 -4.91 8.79
CA LYS A 117 14.15 -3.45 8.71
C LYS A 117 14.76 -2.91 7.41
N ASP A 118 15.90 -3.47 6.99
CA ASP A 118 16.57 -3.19 5.72
C ASP A 118 15.72 -3.60 4.52
N TYR A 119 15.03 -4.74 4.60
CA TYR A 119 14.10 -5.17 3.58
C TYR A 119 12.97 -4.13 3.40
N PHE A 120 12.29 -3.74 4.47
CA PHE A 120 11.25 -2.70 4.39
C PHE A 120 11.78 -1.32 4.00
N ALA A 121 13.05 -0.99 4.30
CA ALA A 121 13.70 0.21 3.79
C ALA A 121 13.91 0.13 2.26
N THR A 122 14.30 -1.03 1.74
CA THR A 122 14.39 -1.29 0.30
C THR A 122 13.03 -1.14 -0.37
N LEU A 123 11.97 -1.68 0.24
CA LEU A 123 10.60 -1.50 -0.26
C LEU A 123 10.18 -0.02 -0.26
N ALA A 124 10.56 0.75 0.76
CA ALA A 124 10.27 2.19 0.81
C ALA A 124 10.99 2.98 -0.29
N LYS A 125 12.21 2.55 -0.66
CA LYS A 125 12.94 3.13 -1.80
C LYS A 125 12.21 2.86 -3.11
N LEU A 126 11.74 1.64 -3.33
CA LEU A 126 10.90 1.30 -4.49
C LEU A 126 9.61 2.12 -4.51
N ALA A 127 8.92 2.26 -3.37
CA ALA A 127 7.71 3.09 -3.26
C ALA A 127 7.98 4.56 -3.63
N LEU A 128 9.14 5.10 -3.23
CA LEU A 128 9.55 6.46 -3.56
C LEU A 128 9.83 6.62 -5.07
N LEU A 129 10.53 5.66 -5.69
CA LEU A 129 10.81 5.67 -7.13
C LEU A 129 9.52 5.61 -7.94
N GLN A 130 8.62 4.69 -7.58
CA GLN A 130 7.30 4.59 -8.19
C GLN A 130 6.50 5.88 -8.02
N HIS A 131 6.52 6.49 -6.83
CA HIS A 131 5.84 7.77 -6.59
C HIS A 131 6.40 8.89 -7.47
N LYS A 132 7.73 9.00 -7.60
CA LYS A 132 8.37 10.01 -8.46
C LYS A 132 7.99 9.85 -9.94
N ALA A 133 7.91 8.61 -10.41
CA ALA A 133 7.47 8.32 -11.78
C ALA A 133 5.97 8.63 -11.98
N THR A 134 5.14 8.40 -10.95
CA THR A 134 3.69 8.67 -11.00
C THR A 134 3.35 10.15 -10.86
N TYR A 135 4.15 10.90 -10.11
CA TYR A 135 3.97 12.32 -9.79
C TYR A 135 5.28 13.09 -10.02
N PRO A 136 5.63 13.40 -11.28
CA PRO A 136 6.85 14.15 -11.62
C PRO A 136 6.80 15.63 -11.16
#